data_AF-A0A7X5X8Q8-F1
#
_entry.id   AF-A0A7X5X8Q8-F1
#
_cell.length_a   1.000
_cell.length_b   1.000
_cell.length_c   1.000
_cell.angle_alpha   90.00
_cell.angle_beta   90.00
_cell.angle_gamma   90.00
#
_symmetry.space_group_name_H-M   'P 1'
#
loop_
_entity.id
_entity.type
_entity.pdbx_description
1 polymer ?
#
loop_
_entity_poly.entity_id
_entity_poly.type
_entity_poly.pdbx_seq_one_letter_code
_entity_poly.pdbx_strand_id
1 'polypeptide(L)'
;MALAAPGEGIPGRCQEGGGWCEQSGTSYATAITSASAALIWSAHPKWTANQVLRVMMQTTSKPKGKVPSEYIGYGIVRPGQVLLDGKGDPGAADVNPLFPKYEPGKASAASPSSPSKPDSTSTTPNAPGDTPAASRAEGDDGDGNTLIYVGVGVAAVLALGGGGLAWARRRRRI
;
A
#
# COMPACT_ATOMS: atom_id res chain seq x y z
N MET A 1 20.09 -5.75 4.90
CA MET A 1 19.22 -5.65 3.70
C MET A 1 18.74 -7.04 3.31
N ALA A 2 17.44 -7.23 3.04
CA ALA A 2 16.88 -8.55 2.72
C ALA A 2 16.83 -8.83 1.21
N LEU A 3 16.34 -7.87 0.43
CA LEU A 3 16.17 -7.98 -1.02
C LEU A 3 16.71 -6.72 -1.68
N ALA A 4 17.05 -6.82 -2.96
CA ALA A 4 17.42 -5.69 -3.80
C ALA A 4 16.48 -5.55 -4.99
N ALA A 5 16.40 -4.35 -5.55
CA ALA A 5 15.70 -4.05 -6.79
C ALA A 5 16.45 -2.93 -7.54
N PRO A 6 16.18 -2.72 -8.83
CA PRO A 6 16.72 -1.57 -9.55
C PRO A 6 16.31 -0.27 -8.85
N GLY A 7 17.27 0.63 -8.69
CA GLY A 7 17.04 1.94 -8.07
C GLY A 7 17.86 3.04 -8.73
N GLU A 8 18.39 2.81 -9.92
CA GLU A 8 19.19 3.75 -10.70
C GLU A 8 18.61 3.78 -12.12
N GLY A 9 18.59 4.95 -12.77
CA GLY A 9 18.05 5.08 -14.12
C GLY A 9 16.54 4.81 -14.22
N ILE A 10 15.80 5.06 -13.14
CA ILE A 10 14.35 4.83 -13.08
C ILE A 10 13.64 5.97 -13.80
N PRO A 11 12.87 5.74 -14.87
CA PRO A 11 12.16 6.81 -15.55
C PRO A 11 11.03 7.34 -14.66
N GLY A 12 11.06 8.64 -14.38
CA GLY A 12 10.06 9.36 -13.61
C GLY A 12 9.69 10.69 -14.23
N ARG A 13 8.67 11.36 -13.69
CA ARG A 13 8.35 12.74 -14.07
C ARG A 13 9.39 13.68 -13.47
N CYS A 14 9.91 14.59 -14.30
CA CYS A 14 10.74 15.68 -13.82
C CYS A 14 9.91 16.58 -12.89
N GLN A 15 10.49 17.01 -11.77
CA GLN A 15 9.83 17.92 -10.80
C GLN A 15 9.55 19.30 -11.43
N GLU A 16 10.39 19.71 -12.36
CA GLU A 16 10.30 20.99 -13.06
C GLU A 16 10.29 20.77 -14.57
N GLY A 17 9.57 21.61 -15.31
CA GLY A 17 9.62 21.65 -16.78
C GLY A 17 8.83 20.57 -17.52
N GLY A 18 8.16 19.65 -16.81
CA GLY A 18 7.47 18.53 -17.44
C GLY A 18 8.45 17.54 -18.11
N GLY A 19 7.92 16.54 -18.82
CA GLY A 19 8.75 15.52 -19.47
C GLY A 19 9.12 14.32 -18.58
N TRP A 20 10.18 13.61 -18.97
CA TRP A 20 10.70 12.40 -18.31
C TRP A 20 12.16 12.59 -17.93
N CYS A 21 12.49 12.22 -16.72
CA CYS A 21 13.84 12.28 -16.16
C CYS A 21 14.20 10.90 -15.59
N GLU A 22 15.48 10.56 -15.65
CA GLU A 22 16.00 9.44 -14.87
C GLU A 22 16.09 9.83 -13.40
N GLN A 23 15.81 8.87 -12.53
CA GLN A 23 15.77 9.02 -11.09
C GLN A 23 16.56 7.88 -10.45
N SER A 24 17.19 8.20 -9.32
CA SER A 24 17.99 7.24 -8.58
C SER A 24 17.71 7.33 -7.08
N GLY A 25 17.77 6.21 -6.38
CA GLY A 25 17.54 6.12 -4.95
C GLY A 25 16.96 4.77 -4.52
N THR A 26 17.29 4.37 -3.30
CA THR A 26 16.75 3.16 -2.66
C THR A 26 15.24 3.25 -2.46
N SER A 27 14.66 4.45 -2.40
CA SER A 27 13.21 4.67 -2.37
C SER A 27 12.51 4.03 -3.57
N TYR A 28 13.10 4.14 -4.78
CA TYR A 28 12.55 3.52 -5.99
C TYR A 28 12.70 1.99 -5.96
N ALA A 29 13.84 1.50 -5.48
CA ALA A 29 14.06 0.06 -5.28
C ALA A 29 13.05 -0.54 -4.28
N THR A 30 12.76 0.17 -3.18
CA THR A 30 11.73 -0.21 -2.21
C THR A 30 10.33 -0.20 -2.83
N ALA A 31 10.01 0.81 -3.65
CA ALA A 31 8.73 0.87 -4.36
C ALA A 31 8.54 -0.33 -5.30
N ILE A 32 9.56 -0.68 -6.10
CA ILE A 32 9.52 -1.84 -7.01
C ILE A 32 9.41 -3.15 -6.23
N THR A 33 10.13 -3.29 -5.11
CA THR A 33 10.03 -4.45 -4.22
C THR A 33 8.60 -4.58 -3.65
N SER A 34 8.01 -3.48 -3.20
CA SER A 34 6.67 -3.44 -2.63
C SER A 34 5.60 -3.77 -3.69
N ALA A 35 5.74 -3.21 -4.90
CA ALA A 35 4.86 -3.53 -6.03
C ALA A 35 4.95 -5.02 -6.40
N SER A 36 6.16 -5.59 -6.39
CA SER A 36 6.36 -7.02 -6.64
C SER A 36 5.65 -7.89 -5.61
N ALA A 37 5.77 -7.56 -4.32
CA ALA A 37 5.08 -8.25 -3.24
C ALA A 37 3.56 -8.15 -3.37
N ALA A 38 3.04 -6.95 -3.69
CA ALA A 38 1.62 -6.71 -3.89
C ALA A 38 1.05 -7.51 -5.06
N LEU A 39 1.77 -7.60 -6.19
CA LEU A 39 1.35 -8.41 -7.34
C LEU A 39 1.29 -9.90 -7.00
N ILE A 40 2.32 -10.42 -6.31
CA ILE A 40 2.33 -11.81 -5.84
C ILE A 40 1.17 -12.07 -4.90
N TRP A 41 0.93 -11.16 -3.94
CA TRP A 41 -0.17 -11.31 -3.00
C TRP A 41 -1.54 -11.21 -3.67
N SER A 42 -1.69 -10.35 -4.68
CA SER A 42 -2.92 -10.26 -5.48
C SER A 42 -3.21 -11.54 -6.25
N ALA A 43 -2.18 -12.23 -6.75
CA ALA A 43 -2.34 -13.54 -7.41
C ALA A 43 -2.60 -14.67 -6.41
N HIS A 44 -2.14 -14.51 -5.16
CA HIS A 44 -2.26 -15.49 -4.10
C HIS A 44 -2.88 -14.87 -2.82
N PRO A 45 -4.17 -14.47 -2.84
CA PRO A 45 -4.78 -13.68 -1.76
C PRO A 45 -4.88 -14.40 -0.41
N LYS A 46 -4.68 -15.73 -0.40
CA LYS A 46 -4.65 -16.55 0.82
C LYS A 46 -3.28 -16.64 1.47
N TRP A 47 -2.22 -16.17 0.79
CA TRP A 47 -0.87 -16.22 1.36
C TRP A 47 -0.67 -15.15 2.42
N THR A 48 0.08 -15.48 3.46
CA THR A 48 0.51 -14.52 4.48
C THR A 48 1.71 -13.71 4.00
N ALA A 49 2.02 -12.62 4.70
CA ALA A 49 3.21 -11.81 4.42
C ALA A 49 4.51 -12.65 4.47
N ASN A 50 4.60 -13.61 5.40
CA ASN A 50 5.74 -14.51 5.50
C ASN A 50 5.87 -15.42 4.27
N GLN A 51 4.75 -15.92 3.74
CA GLN A 51 4.73 -16.77 2.55
C GLN A 51 5.13 -15.99 1.30
N VAL A 52 4.58 -14.77 1.13
CA VAL A 52 4.95 -13.87 0.03
C VAL A 52 6.44 -13.53 0.10
N LEU A 53 6.95 -13.16 1.27
CA LEU A 53 8.36 -12.85 1.45
C LEU A 53 9.26 -14.06 1.17
N ARG A 54 8.86 -15.26 1.61
CA ARG A 54 9.61 -16.50 1.38
C ARG A 54 9.76 -16.79 -0.10
N VAL A 55 8.67 -16.76 -0.87
CA VAL A 55 8.76 -17.02 -2.32
C VAL A 55 9.60 -15.96 -3.01
N MET A 56 9.47 -14.68 -2.64
CA MET A 56 10.30 -13.62 -3.20
C MET A 56 11.79 -13.86 -2.94
N MET A 57 12.17 -14.29 -1.74
CA MET A 57 13.55 -14.62 -1.39
C MET A 57 14.09 -15.87 -2.11
N GLN A 58 13.24 -16.87 -2.36
CA GLN A 58 13.64 -18.09 -3.06
C GLN A 58 13.88 -17.86 -4.56
N THR A 59 13.11 -16.97 -5.18
CA THR A 59 13.12 -16.75 -6.62
C THR A 59 13.93 -15.54 -7.07
N THR A 60 14.71 -14.92 -6.19
CA THR A 60 15.61 -13.81 -6.55
C THR A 60 16.67 -14.23 -7.58
N SER A 61 17.23 -13.23 -8.26
CA SER A 61 18.56 -13.40 -8.86
C SER A 61 19.60 -13.37 -7.73
N LYS A 62 20.13 -14.54 -7.37
CA LYS A 62 21.07 -14.69 -6.26
C LYS A 62 22.42 -14.00 -6.53
N PRO A 63 23.10 -13.49 -5.49
CA PRO A 63 24.48 -13.03 -5.63
C PRO A 63 25.40 -14.17 -6.02
N LYS A 64 26.53 -13.84 -6.66
CA LYS A 64 27.67 -14.76 -6.76
C LYS A 64 28.32 -14.87 -5.38
N GLY A 65 28.44 -16.08 -4.84
CA GLY A 65 29.09 -16.33 -3.55
C GLY A 65 28.12 -16.39 -2.37
N LYS A 66 28.52 -15.83 -1.22
CA LYS A 66 27.80 -15.96 0.06
C LYS A 66 26.40 -15.35 -0.01
N VAL A 67 25.42 -16.08 0.54
CA VAL A 67 24.04 -15.64 0.72
C VAL A 67 23.70 -15.64 2.23
N PRO A 68 23.11 -14.58 2.79
CA PRO A 68 22.89 -13.28 2.15
C PRO A 68 24.21 -12.53 1.90
N SER A 69 24.24 -11.80 0.79
CA SER A 69 25.28 -10.84 0.45
C SER A 69 25.06 -9.54 1.22
N GLU A 70 26.14 -8.84 1.53
CA GLU A 70 26.10 -7.51 2.15
C GLU A 70 25.43 -6.47 1.24
N TYR A 71 25.60 -6.59 -0.08
CA TYR A 71 25.17 -5.59 -1.07
C TYR A 71 23.81 -5.85 -1.70
N ILE A 72 23.34 -7.09 -1.76
CA ILE A 72 22.03 -7.41 -2.38
C ILE A 72 21.17 -8.37 -1.53
N GLY A 73 21.58 -8.64 -0.30
CA GLY A 73 20.87 -9.58 0.58
C GLY A 73 20.74 -10.96 -0.07
N TYR A 74 19.51 -11.45 -0.17
CA TYR A 74 19.19 -12.72 -0.82
C TYR A 74 19.17 -12.62 -2.36
N GLY A 75 19.18 -11.42 -2.92
CA GLY A 75 19.26 -11.18 -4.36
C GLY A 75 18.27 -10.14 -4.87
N ILE A 76 18.27 -9.97 -6.20
CA ILE A 76 17.40 -9.01 -6.89
C ILE A 76 16.02 -9.62 -7.11
N VAL A 77 14.94 -8.87 -6.81
CA VAL A 77 13.55 -9.33 -6.95
C VAL A 77 13.20 -9.74 -8.39
N ARG A 78 12.45 -10.84 -8.53
CA ARG A 78 11.97 -11.36 -9.83
C ARG A 78 10.52 -11.86 -9.72
N PRO A 79 9.52 -10.96 -9.66
CA PRO A 79 8.13 -11.37 -9.49
C PRO A 79 7.62 -12.31 -10.59
N GLY A 80 8.14 -12.19 -11.81
CA GLY A 80 7.79 -13.09 -12.92
C GLY A 80 8.12 -14.57 -12.68
N GLN A 81 9.10 -14.89 -11.82
CA GLN A 81 9.36 -16.29 -11.46
C GLN A 81 8.20 -16.91 -10.69
N VAL A 82 7.52 -16.12 -9.84
CA VAL A 82 6.34 -16.59 -9.08
C VAL A 82 5.09 -16.49 -9.93
N LEU A 83 4.88 -15.32 -10.56
CA LEU A 83 3.64 -14.99 -11.26
C LEU A 83 3.45 -15.70 -12.61
N LEU A 84 4.54 -15.98 -13.33
CA LEU A 84 4.49 -16.56 -14.68
C LEU A 84 4.96 -18.01 -14.69
N ASP A 85 6.08 -18.29 -14.01
CA ASP A 85 6.66 -19.64 -13.99
C ASP A 85 6.12 -20.52 -12.84
N GLY A 86 5.31 -19.95 -11.93
CA GLY A 86 4.76 -20.68 -10.77
C GLY A 86 5.82 -21.19 -9.78
N LYS A 87 7.01 -20.58 -9.76
CA LYS A 87 8.11 -21.01 -8.89
C LYS A 87 8.00 -20.43 -7.49
N GLY A 88 8.63 -21.13 -6.54
CA GLY A 88 8.67 -20.77 -5.13
C GLY A 88 7.70 -21.61 -4.31
N ASP A 89 8.11 -21.91 -3.09
CA ASP A 89 7.30 -22.61 -2.09
C ASP A 89 6.94 -21.64 -0.96
N PRO A 90 5.65 -21.29 -0.79
CA PRO A 90 5.21 -20.44 0.31
C PRO A 90 5.47 -21.10 1.66
N GLY A 91 5.47 -22.43 1.76
CA GLY A 91 5.60 -23.23 2.97
C GLY A 91 4.68 -22.79 4.12
N ALA A 92 5.09 -23.05 5.37
CA ALA A 92 4.34 -22.69 6.58
C ALA A 92 4.17 -21.17 6.74
N ALA A 93 2.94 -20.76 7.09
CA ALA A 93 2.48 -19.37 7.13
C ALA A 93 2.99 -18.56 8.33
N ASP A 94 3.28 -19.23 9.43
CA ASP A 94 3.70 -18.72 10.74
C ASP A 94 5.23 -18.60 10.89
N VAL A 95 5.99 -19.16 9.95
CA VAL A 95 7.47 -19.12 9.98
C VAL A 95 7.99 -17.89 9.23
N ASN A 96 8.67 -16.98 9.95
CA ASN A 96 9.33 -15.83 9.35
C ASN A 96 10.60 -16.24 8.58
N PRO A 97 10.69 -16.02 7.25
CA PRO A 97 11.84 -16.46 6.46
C PRO A 97 13.14 -15.68 6.72
N LEU A 98 13.08 -14.49 7.32
CA LEU A 98 14.27 -13.69 7.68
C LEU A 98 14.86 -14.13 9.02
N PHE A 99 14.01 -14.58 9.93
CA PHE A 99 14.39 -14.99 11.28
C PHE A 99 13.80 -16.37 11.59
N PRO A 100 14.26 -17.44 10.92
CA PRO A 100 13.69 -18.77 11.10
C PRO A 100 13.90 -19.36 12.51
N LYS A 101 14.84 -18.78 13.28
CA LYS A 101 15.10 -19.12 14.68
C LYS A 101 14.30 -18.25 15.67
N TYR A 102 13.48 -17.34 15.17
CA TYR A 102 12.63 -16.49 15.98
C TYR A 102 11.28 -17.19 16.18
N GLU A 103 11.01 -17.63 17.41
CA GLU A 103 9.75 -18.26 17.79
C GLU A 103 8.74 -17.19 18.26
N PRO A 104 7.62 -16.99 17.55
CA PRO A 104 6.57 -16.08 17.99
C PRO A 104 5.94 -16.60 19.29
N GLY A 105 6.03 -15.80 20.37
CA GLY A 105 5.62 -16.18 21.73
C GLY A 105 6.62 -15.74 22.81
N LYS A 106 7.88 -15.50 22.42
CA LYS A 106 8.86 -14.76 23.20
C LYS A 106 8.87 -13.32 22.70
N ALA A 107 8.34 -12.39 23.50
CA ALA A 107 7.96 -11.04 23.09
C ALA A 107 8.93 -10.38 22.10
N SER A 108 8.43 -10.03 20.90
CA SER A 108 8.98 -8.97 20.07
C SER A 108 7.84 -8.02 19.70
N ALA A 109 8.20 -6.74 19.65
CA ALA A 109 7.33 -5.59 19.76
C ALA A 109 6.16 -5.59 18.76
N ALA A 110 5.02 -5.12 19.28
CA ALA A 110 3.81 -4.64 18.64
C ALA A 110 3.68 -4.80 17.11
N SER A 111 2.56 -5.39 16.70
CA SER A 111 1.94 -5.09 15.40
C SER A 111 2.05 -3.59 15.11
N PRO A 112 2.29 -3.17 13.85
CA PRO A 112 2.37 -1.75 13.53
C PRO A 112 1.03 -1.11 13.88
N SER A 113 0.98 -0.40 15.00
CA SER A 113 -0.11 0.52 15.30
C SER A 113 -0.18 1.52 14.16
N SER A 114 -1.40 1.76 13.67
CA SER A 114 -1.65 2.82 12.69
C SER A 114 -1.04 4.13 13.21
N PRO A 115 -0.37 4.93 12.38
CA PRO A 115 0.21 6.19 12.83
C PRO A 115 -0.94 7.11 13.31
N SER A 116 -0.97 7.37 14.62
CA SER A 116 -1.81 8.43 15.18
C SER A 116 -1.34 9.77 14.58
N LYS A 117 -2.28 10.52 14.00
CA LYS A 117 -2.04 11.89 13.54
C LYS A 117 -1.49 12.72 14.70
N PRO A 118 -0.47 13.57 14.52
CA PRO A 118 -0.03 14.46 15.58
C PRO A 118 -1.09 15.52 15.84
N ASP A 119 -1.59 15.53 17.07
CA ASP A 119 -2.35 16.65 17.64
C ASP A 119 -1.48 17.91 17.58
N SER A 120 -1.96 18.91 16.84
CA SER A 120 -1.36 20.23 16.81
C SER A 120 -1.79 20.98 18.07
N THR A 121 -0.94 21.00 19.09
CA THR A 121 -1.10 21.89 20.23
C THR A 121 -0.80 23.31 19.79
N SER A 122 -1.85 24.07 19.49
CA SER A 122 -1.79 25.51 19.26
C SER A 122 -1.70 26.26 20.58
N THR A 123 -0.53 26.84 20.87
CA THR A 123 -0.36 27.84 21.93
C THR A 123 -0.89 29.18 21.43
N THR A 124 -1.99 29.66 21.99
CA THR A 124 -2.49 31.04 21.80
C THR A 124 -1.94 31.94 22.91
N PRO A 125 -1.58 33.20 22.58
CA PRO A 125 -2.04 34.28 23.44
C PRO A 125 -2.76 35.41 22.67
N ASN A 126 -3.93 35.76 23.22
CA ASN A 126 -4.68 37.02 23.19
C ASN A 126 -5.34 37.57 21.91
N ALA A 127 -6.64 37.84 22.10
CA ALA A 127 -7.64 38.49 21.24
C ALA A 127 -7.46 40.04 21.23
N PRO A 128 -8.23 40.88 20.46
CA PRO A 128 -9.69 40.82 20.29
C PRO A 128 -10.25 41.09 18.86
N GLY A 129 -11.52 40.74 18.65
CA GLY A 129 -12.41 41.44 17.71
C GLY A 129 -13.19 40.60 16.69
N ASP A 130 -14.50 40.50 16.94
CA ASP A 130 -15.61 40.31 16.00
C ASP A 130 -16.06 38.89 15.55
N THR A 131 -17.23 38.52 16.09
CA THR A 131 -18.15 37.43 15.71
C THR A 131 -19.09 37.92 14.57
N PRO A 132 -19.75 37.04 13.76
CA PRO A 132 -20.86 36.21 14.26
C PRO A 132 -20.99 34.77 13.68
N ALA A 133 -21.56 33.90 14.53
CA ALA A 133 -22.52 32.78 14.32
C ALA A 133 -22.57 32.02 12.97
N ALA A 134 -22.72 30.68 12.91
CA ALA A 134 -23.75 29.88 13.59
C ALA A 134 -23.41 28.37 13.70
N SER A 135 -24.05 27.75 14.69
CA SER A 135 -23.99 26.38 15.22
C SER A 135 -24.47 25.27 14.23
N ARG A 136 -24.35 23.95 14.45
CA ARG A 136 -24.20 23.12 15.66
C ARG A 136 -23.91 21.65 15.29
N ALA A 137 -23.12 21.00 16.16
CA ALA A 137 -23.21 19.63 16.70
C ALA A 137 -23.30 18.37 15.82
N GLU A 138 -22.17 17.65 15.83
CA GLU A 138 -22.07 16.20 16.06
C GLU A 138 -22.93 15.74 17.25
N GLY A 139 -23.59 14.59 17.12
CA GLY A 139 -24.34 13.94 18.20
C GLY A 139 -23.59 12.76 18.77
N ASP A 140 -23.79 12.48 20.05
CA ASP A 140 -24.21 11.16 20.53
C ASP A 140 -24.72 11.31 21.97
N ASP A 141 -25.97 10.89 22.21
CA ASP A 141 -26.44 10.33 23.48
C ASP A 141 -27.92 9.94 23.29
N GLY A 142 -28.19 8.63 23.28
CA GLY A 142 -29.50 8.08 23.61
C GLY A 142 -30.40 7.65 22.45
N ASP A 143 -30.61 6.34 22.38
CA ASP A 143 -31.85 5.65 21.99
C ASP A 143 -32.57 6.04 20.67
N GLY A 144 -32.49 5.11 19.71
CA GLY A 144 -33.62 4.81 18.81
C GLY A 144 -33.55 5.30 17.37
N ASN A 145 -33.75 4.35 16.44
CA ASN A 145 -34.25 4.50 15.06
C ASN A 145 -33.22 4.46 13.89
N THR A 146 -32.83 3.23 13.57
CA THR A 146 -31.98 2.73 12.47
C THR A 146 -32.58 2.87 11.05
N LEU A 147 -33.30 3.94 10.70
CA LEU A 147 -34.03 4.01 9.42
C LEU A 147 -33.83 5.24 8.53
N ILE A 148 -32.89 6.15 8.81
CA ILE A 148 -32.80 7.41 8.03
C ILE A 148 -31.56 7.51 7.12
N TYR A 149 -30.53 6.66 7.28
CA TYR A 149 -29.31 6.72 6.46
C TYR A 149 -29.38 6.01 5.09
N VAL A 150 -30.48 5.32 4.77
CA VAL A 150 -30.65 4.62 3.48
C VAL A 150 -31.10 5.56 2.34
N GLY A 151 -31.60 6.76 2.65
CA GLY A 151 -32.25 7.64 1.67
C GLY A 151 -31.32 8.46 0.76
N VAL A 152 -30.10 8.80 1.18
CA VAL A 152 -29.24 9.74 0.44
C VAL A 152 -28.25 9.02 -0.50
N GLY A 153 -27.90 7.76 -0.21
CA GLY A 153 -26.91 7.01 -1.01
C GLY A 153 -27.39 6.54 -2.39
N VAL A 154 -28.70 6.28 -2.55
CA VAL A 154 -29.25 5.69 -3.79
C VAL A 154 -29.36 6.70 -4.92
N ALA A 155 -29.57 7.99 -4.62
CA ALA A 155 -29.76 9.02 -5.64
C ALA A 155 -28.46 9.38 -6.40
N ALA A 156 -27.31 9.34 -5.74
CA ALA A 156 -26.03 9.69 -6.36
C ALA A 156 -25.53 8.62 -7.38
N VAL A 157 -25.82 7.35 -7.13
CA VAL A 157 -25.38 6.24 -7.99
C VAL A 157 -26.18 6.17 -9.30
N LEU A 158 -27.48 6.48 -9.26
CA LEU A 158 -28.34 6.45 -10.46
C LEU A 158 -28.04 7.60 -11.43
N ALA A 159 -27.67 8.79 -10.94
CA ALA A 159 -27.34 9.93 -11.79
C ALA A 159 -26.03 9.72 -12.59
N LEU A 160 -25.01 9.12 -11.98
CA LEU A 160 -23.73 8.85 -12.65
C LEU A 160 -23.81 7.64 -13.60
N GLY A 161 -24.55 6.59 -13.24
CA GLY A 161 -24.73 5.41 -14.08
C GLY A 161 -25.60 5.67 -15.33
N GLY A 162 -26.67 6.45 -15.20
CA GLY A 162 -27.59 6.77 -16.30
C GLY A 162 -26.97 7.68 -17.36
N GLY A 163 -26.21 8.70 -16.94
CA GLY A 163 -25.58 9.66 -17.85
C GLY A 163 -24.50 9.04 -18.73
N GLY A 164 -23.65 8.17 -18.17
CA GLY A 164 -22.56 7.52 -18.90
C GLY A 164 -23.04 6.58 -20.01
N LEU A 165 -24.12 5.82 -19.76
CA LEU A 165 -24.63 4.85 -20.72
C LEU A 165 -25.35 5.52 -21.91
N ALA A 166 -26.03 6.65 -21.67
CA ALA A 166 -26.68 7.44 -22.72
C ALA A 166 -25.66 8.11 -23.65
N TRP A 167 -24.58 8.67 -23.09
CA TRP A 167 -23.51 9.29 -23.88
C TRP A 167 -22.76 8.27 -24.74
N ALA A 168 -22.45 7.09 -24.19
CA ALA A 168 -21.77 6.01 -24.91
C ALA A 168 -22.59 5.45 -26.08
N ARG A 169 -23.94 5.42 -25.99
CA ARG A 169 -24.80 4.99 -27.10
C ARG A 169 -24.92 6.05 -28.20
N ARG A 170 -24.85 7.34 -27.88
CA ARG A 170 -24.89 8.42 -28.87
C ARG A 170 -23.64 8.45 -29.74
N ARG A 171 -22.47 8.12 -29.17
CA ARG A 171 -21.18 8.07 -29.90
C ARG A 171 -21.05 6.90 -30.87
N ARG A 172 -21.89 5.86 -30.78
CA ARG A 172 -21.89 4.70 -31.70
C ARG A 172 -22.85 4.86 -32.88
N ARG A 173 -23.63 5.95 -32.94
CA ARG A 173 -24.60 6.21 -34.03
C ARG A 173 -24.22 7.43 -34.89
N ILE A 174 -22.98 7.91 -34.77
CA ILE A 174 -22.37 8.88 -35.69
C ILE A 174 -21.24 8.15 -36.40
#